data_AF-A0A924D5L8-F1
#
_entry.id   AF-A0A924D5L8-F1
#
_cell.length_a   1.000
_cell.length_b   1.000
_cell.length_c   1.000
_cell.angle_alpha   90.00
_cell.angle_beta   90.00
_cell.angle_gamma   90.00
#
_symmetry.space_group_name_H-M   'P 1'
#
loop_
_entity.id
_entity.type
_entity.pdbx_description
1 polymer ?
#
loop_
_entity_poly.entity_id
_entity_poly.type
_entity_poly.pdbx_seq_one_letter_code
_entity_poly.pdbx_strand_id
1 'polypeptide(L)'
;MTKTETFSDYINQGYTSKGESIILGAAMLDGETLGNTQVKIPLKTLNRHGLIAGATGTGKTKTIQVLSEQLSSLGIPVLMMDIKGDFSGIAKQGEEKPFITERQAKINIPYTTASFPVELLTLSVQNGVRLRATVSEFGPVLFSRILDLNDTQAGVMAVIFKYCDDTKMPLLDLKDIKKVLNYITNEGKDEISADYGKISTSTTGIILRKIVELEQQGATLFFGETSFDINDLLRIDENGKGYVNIIRLTDIQDKPKLFSTFMLSL
;
A
#
# COMPACT_ATOMS: atom_id res chain seq x y z
N MET A 1 28.22 -29.85 28.56
CA MET A 1 27.06 -29.03 28.20
C MET A 1 25.83 -29.91 28.15
N THR A 2 24.74 -29.48 28.77
CA THR A 2 23.43 -30.14 28.68
C THR A 2 22.84 -29.97 27.26
N LYS A 3 21.85 -30.78 26.88
CA LYS A 3 21.14 -30.64 25.59
C LYS A 3 20.59 -29.22 25.41
N THR A 4 20.05 -28.64 26.47
CA THR A 4 19.49 -27.29 26.50
C THR A 4 20.54 -26.20 26.31
N GLU A 5 21.71 -26.33 26.96
CA GLU A 5 22.83 -25.41 26.79
C GLU A 5 23.34 -25.42 25.35
N THR A 6 23.61 -26.61 24.79
CA THR A 6 24.09 -26.75 23.41
C THR A 6 23.10 -26.17 22.41
N PHE A 7 21.80 -26.41 22.59
CA PHE A 7 20.76 -25.83 21.73
C PHE A 7 20.68 -24.30 21.86
N SER A 8 20.77 -23.79 23.10
CA SER A 8 20.72 -22.35 23.36
C SER A 8 21.92 -21.63 22.72
N ASP A 9 23.12 -22.19 22.85
CA ASP A 9 24.34 -21.66 22.23
C ASP A 9 24.23 -21.66 20.71
N TYR A 10 23.70 -22.74 20.11
CA TYR A 10 23.47 -22.82 18.67
C TYR A 10 22.53 -21.72 18.16
N ILE A 11 21.38 -21.53 18.82
CA ILE A 11 20.42 -20.49 18.43
C ILE A 11 21.02 -19.09 18.61
N ASN A 12 21.65 -18.81 19.76
CA ASN A 12 22.21 -17.49 20.03
C ASN A 12 23.36 -17.13 19.07
N GLN A 13 24.23 -18.08 18.74
CA GLN A 13 25.27 -17.88 17.72
C GLN A 13 24.66 -17.68 16.33
N GLY A 14 23.65 -18.48 15.95
CA GLY A 14 23.00 -18.40 14.65
C GLY A 14 22.24 -17.10 14.39
N TYR A 15 21.67 -16.48 15.43
CA TYR A 15 20.96 -15.19 15.37
C TYR A 15 21.81 -13.99 15.79
N THR A 16 23.12 -14.18 15.97
CA THR A 16 24.04 -13.06 16.19
C THR A 16 24.12 -12.21 14.94
N SER A 17 23.89 -10.90 15.07
CA SER A 17 23.97 -9.97 13.95
C SER A 17 24.53 -8.62 14.39
N LYS A 18 25.11 -7.89 13.43
CA LYS A 18 25.60 -6.52 13.64
C LYS A 18 24.47 -5.53 13.39
N GLY A 19 24.37 -4.52 14.25
CA GLY A 19 23.37 -3.46 14.16
C GLY A 19 22.04 -3.85 14.81
N GLU A 20 21.01 -3.05 14.54
CA GLU A 20 19.68 -3.26 15.10
C GLU A 20 18.95 -4.45 14.46
N SER A 21 18.04 -5.03 15.23
CA SER A 21 17.23 -6.16 14.83
C SER A 21 15.86 -6.10 15.48
N ILE A 22 14.86 -6.64 14.79
CA ILE A 22 13.56 -6.94 15.38
C ILE A 22 13.57 -8.34 16.00
N ILE A 23 12.76 -8.55 17.03
CA ILE A 23 12.61 -9.82 17.73
C ILE A 23 11.27 -10.44 17.30
N LEU A 24 11.32 -11.69 16.81
CA LEU A 24 10.11 -12.42 16.41
C LEU A 24 9.56 -13.32 17.52
N GLY A 25 10.42 -13.74 18.46
CA GLY A 25 10.06 -14.65 19.55
C GLY A 25 11.29 -15.31 20.16
N ALA A 26 11.09 -16.47 20.80
CA ALA A 26 12.15 -17.29 21.36
C ALA A 26 12.05 -18.73 20.85
N ALA A 27 13.17 -19.44 20.80
CA ALA A 27 13.19 -20.83 20.37
C ALA A 27 12.53 -21.75 21.42
N MET A 28 12.07 -22.90 20.94
CA MET A 28 11.48 -23.95 21.77
C MET A 28 12.26 -25.24 21.62
N LEU A 29 12.48 -25.94 22.73
CA LEU A 29 13.10 -27.26 22.77
C LEU A 29 12.19 -28.19 23.56
N ASP A 30 11.82 -29.34 22.97
CA ASP A 30 10.98 -30.37 23.61
C ASP A 30 9.65 -29.83 24.20
N GLY A 31 9.09 -28.77 23.59
CA GLY A 31 7.83 -28.13 24.03
C GLY A 31 8.00 -27.01 25.05
N GLU A 32 9.22 -26.79 25.56
CA GLU A 32 9.54 -25.71 26.49
C GLU A 32 10.13 -24.50 25.76
N THR A 33 9.66 -23.30 26.12
CA THR A 33 10.20 -22.04 25.61
C THR A 33 11.47 -21.66 26.36
N LEU A 34 12.55 -21.39 25.62
CA LEU A 34 13.83 -20.96 26.19
C LEU A 34 13.97 -19.44 25.99
N GLY A 35 13.50 -18.64 26.95
CA GLY A 35 13.41 -17.17 26.80
C GLY A 35 14.75 -16.46 26.54
N ASN A 36 15.87 -17.09 26.87
CA ASN A 36 17.24 -16.63 26.59
C ASN A 36 17.72 -16.97 25.16
N THR A 37 16.85 -17.45 24.27
CA THR A 37 17.16 -17.85 22.88
C THR A 37 16.30 -17.08 21.87
N GLN A 38 16.49 -15.76 21.83
CA GLN A 38 15.67 -14.89 20.98
C GLN A 38 15.95 -15.09 19.48
N VAL A 39 14.88 -15.25 18.71
CA VAL A 39 14.90 -15.27 17.24
C VAL A 39 14.79 -13.85 16.72
N LYS A 40 15.78 -13.40 15.95
CA LYS A 40 15.94 -12.02 15.52
C LYS A 40 16.05 -11.89 14.01
N ILE A 41 15.53 -10.80 13.44
CA ILE A 41 15.78 -10.41 12.05
C ILE A 41 16.56 -9.10 12.04
N PRO A 42 17.78 -9.07 11.48
CA PRO A 42 18.56 -7.83 11.37
C PRO A 42 17.87 -6.85 10.42
N LEU A 43 17.76 -5.56 10.79
CA LEU A 43 17.02 -4.56 10.00
C LEU A 43 17.54 -4.44 8.57
N LYS A 44 18.87 -4.52 8.38
CA LYS A 44 19.52 -4.49 7.07
C LYS A 44 19.08 -5.58 6.09
N THR A 45 18.33 -6.59 6.55
CA THR A 45 17.80 -7.68 5.73
C THR A 45 16.34 -7.48 5.33
N LEU A 46 15.66 -6.47 5.87
CA LEU A 46 14.26 -6.17 5.58
C LEU A 46 14.03 -5.50 4.23
N ASN A 47 15.09 -5.18 3.50
CA ASN A 47 15.02 -4.86 2.07
C ASN A 47 14.79 -6.10 1.18
N ARG A 48 14.60 -7.29 1.78
CA ARG A 48 14.25 -8.53 1.11
C ARG A 48 12.79 -8.90 1.36
N HIS A 49 12.23 -9.70 0.46
CA HIS A 49 10.87 -10.19 0.57
C HIS A 49 10.73 -11.28 1.63
N GLY A 50 9.58 -11.33 2.30
CA GLY A 50 9.22 -12.35 3.27
C GLY A 50 7.77 -12.81 3.09
N LEU A 51 7.46 -14.01 3.60
CA LEU A 51 6.13 -14.60 3.55
C LEU A 51 5.70 -15.04 4.95
N ILE A 52 4.57 -14.53 5.44
CA ILE A 52 3.91 -15.00 6.65
C ILE A 52 2.72 -15.87 6.24
N ALA A 53 2.85 -17.18 6.42
CA ALA A 53 1.82 -18.16 6.09
C ALA A 53 1.39 -18.96 7.33
N GLY A 54 0.17 -19.49 7.30
CA GLY A 54 -0.41 -20.29 8.38
C GLY A 54 -1.93 -20.40 8.25
N ALA A 55 -2.54 -21.34 8.98
CA ALA A 55 -4.00 -21.51 8.98
C ALA A 55 -4.73 -20.30 9.59
N THR A 56 -6.06 -20.24 9.45
CA THR A 56 -6.86 -19.21 10.12
C THR A 56 -6.73 -19.34 11.64
N GLY A 57 -6.60 -18.21 12.35
CA GLY A 57 -6.43 -18.22 13.81
C GLY A 57 -5.01 -18.49 14.32
N THR A 58 -4.03 -18.79 13.46
CA THR A 58 -2.66 -19.10 13.90
C THR A 58 -1.78 -17.86 14.17
N GLY A 59 -2.40 -16.68 14.31
CA GLY A 59 -1.67 -15.46 14.69
C GLY A 59 -1.06 -14.64 13.55
N LYS A 60 -1.37 -14.90 12.27
CA LYS A 60 -0.84 -14.11 11.13
C LYS A 60 -0.97 -12.59 11.32
N THR A 61 -2.18 -12.11 11.63
CA THR A 61 -2.45 -10.68 11.89
C THR A 61 -1.62 -10.17 13.06
N LYS A 62 -1.48 -10.97 14.13
CA LYS A 62 -0.68 -10.57 15.31
C LYS A 62 0.81 -10.50 15.01
N THR A 63 1.34 -11.43 14.20
CA THR A 63 2.74 -11.39 13.77
C THR A 63 3.04 -10.13 12.98
N ILE A 64 2.18 -9.77 12.00
CA ILE A 64 2.41 -8.57 11.19
C ILE A 64 2.17 -7.27 11.98
N GLN A 65 1.26 -7.27 12.97
CA GLN A 65 1.10 -6.16 13.92
C GLN A 65 2.39 -5.94 14.71
N VAL A 66 2.88 -6.96 15.42
CA VAL A 66 4.09 -6.88 16.24
C VAL A 66 5.32 -6.49 15.39
N LEU A 67 5.39 -6.97 14.14
CA LEU A 67 6.43 -6.55 13.20
C LEU A 67 6.35 -5.03 12.93
N SER A 68 5.16 -4.54 12.62
CA SER A 68 4.94 -3.12 12.27
C SER A 68 5.14 -2.20 13.48
N GLU A 69 4.73 -2.64 14.67
CA GLU A 69 4.98 -1.95 15.95
C GLU A 69 6.49 -1.77 16.20
N GLN A 70 7.28 -2.82 15.97
CA GLN A 70 8.73 -2.76 16.13
C GLN A 70 9.39 -1.86 15.08
N LEU A 71 8.96 -1.92 13.82
CA LEU A 71 9.46 -1.04 12.76
C LEU A 71 9.14 0.42 13.05
N SER A 72 7.89 0.70 13.43
CA SER A 72 7.46 2.03 13.85
C SER A 72 8.30 2.53 15.04
N SER A 73 8.53 1.69 16.05
CA SER A 73 9.39 2.05 17.20
C SER A 73 10.83 2.38 16.84
N LEU A 74 11.33 1.86 15.73
CA LEU A 74 12.67 2.09 15.20
C LEU A 74 12.71 3.23 14.17
N GLY A 75 11.63 4.02 14.07
CA GLY A 75 11.55 5.15 13.14
C GLY A 75 11.34 4.74 11.69
N ILE A 76 10.97 3.48 11.41
CA ILE A 76 10.75 2.96 10.05
C ILE A 76 9.25 3.04 9.73
N PRO A 77 8.82 3.88 8.78
CA PRO A 77 7.43 3.96 8.37
C PRO A 77 6.97 2.66 7.69
N VAL A 78 5.70 2.31 7.89
CA VAL A 78 5.09 1.07 7.39
C VAL A 78 3.89 1.43 6.52
N LEU A 79 3.79 0.82 5.35
CA LEU A 79 2.57 0.81 4.54
C LEU A 79 1.90 -0.56 4.65
N MET A 80 0.66 -0.59 5.12
CA MET A 80 -0.12 -1.80 5.33
C MET A 80 -1.38 -1.79 4.47
N MET A 81 -1.60 -2.85 3.71
CA MET A 81 -2.86 -3.09 3.00
C MET A 81 -3.78 -3.94 3.88
N ASP A 82 -4.80 -3.31 4.48
CA ASP A 82 -5.72 -3.97 5.40
C ASP A 82 -7.03 -4.38 4.72
N ILE A 83 -7.06 -5.64 4.28
CA ILE A 83 -8.20 -6.27 3.61
C ILE A 83 -9.29 -6.70 4.62
N LYS A 84 -8.93 -6.94 5.89
CA LYS A 84 -9.85 -7.48 6.91
C LYS A 84 -10.38 -6.41 7.87
N GLY A 85 -9.71 -5.28 7.98
CA GLY A 85 -10.02 -4.21 8.92
C GLY A 85 -9.54 -4.48 10.34
N ASP A 86 -8.76 -5.55 10.55
CA ASP A 86 -8.32 -6.00 11.87
C ASP A 86 -6.96 -5.41 12.29
N PHE A 87 -6.36 -4.54 11.46
CA PHE A 87 -5.05 -3.95 11.72
C PHE A 87 -5.11 -2.60 12.45
N SER A 88 -6.20 -1.85 12.27
CA SER A 88 -6.40 -0.49 12.82
C SER A 88 -6.26 -0.34 14.35
N GLY A 89 -6.39 -1.45 15.10
CA GLY A 89 -6.29 -1.45 16.57
C GLY A 89 -4.96 -0.94 17.13
N ILE A 90 -3.88 -0.99 16.35
CA ILE A 90 -2.54 -0.50 16.72
C ILE A 90 -2.50 1.02 17.03
N ALA A 91 -3.49 1.77 16.55
CA ALA A 91 -3.63 3.20 16.81
C ALA A 91 -3.96 3.53 18.28
N LYS A 92 -4.49 2.57 19.03
CA LYS A 92 -4.88 2.76 20.44
C LYS A 92 -4.02 1.91 21.35
N GLN A 93 -3.80 2.42 22.56
CA GLN A 93 -3.18 1.65 23.62
C GLN A 93 -4.02 0.39 23.90
N GLY A 94 -3.37 -0.76 23.86
CA GLY A 94 -4.00 -2.04 24.16
C GLY A 94 -4.31 -2.22 25.66
N GLU A 95 -5.02 -3.29 25.98
CA GLU A 95 -5.27 -3.73 27.34
C GLU A 95 -4.31 -4.87 27.72
N GLU A 96 -3.75 -4.81 28.92
CA GLU A 96 -2.97 -5.92 29.46
C GLU A 96 -3.90 -7.08 29.83
N LYS A 97 -3.59 -8.27 29.30
CA LYS A 97 -4.34 -9.51 29.59
C LYS A 97 -3.38 -10.58 30.08
N PRO A 98 -3.79 -11.45 31.04
CA PRO A 98 -2.89 -12.46 31.62
C PRO A 98 -2.19 -13.34 30.59
N PHE A 99 -2.91 -13.79 29.55
CA PHE A 99 -2.31 -14.64 28.51
C PHE A 99 -1.21 -13.92 27.68
N ILE A 100 -1.23 -12.59 27.63
CA ILE A 100 -0.22 -11.78 26.95
C ILE A 100 1.02 -11.68 27.83
N THR A 101 0.85 -11.27 29.08
CA THR A 101 1.96 -11.09 30.03
C THR A 101 2.64 -12.42 30.33
N GLU A 102 1.90 -13.51 30.50
CA GLU A 102 2.44 -14.87 30.66
C GLU A 102 3.27 -15.31 29.45
N ARG A 103 2.79 -15.05 28.22
CA ARG A 103 3.52 -15.39 27.00
C ARG A 103 4.81 -14.57 26.88
N GLN A 104 4.73 -13.27 27.15
CA GLN A 104 5.86 -12.34 27.06
C GLN A 104 6.94 -12.67 28.10
N ALA A 105 6.53 -13.06 29.31
CA ALA A 105 7.43 -13.58 30.34
C ALA A 105 8.17 -14.86 29.89
N LYS A 106 7.46 -15.82 29.25
CA LYS A 106 8.08 -17.07 28.73
C LYS A 106 9.16 -16.82 27.68
N ILE A 107 8.96 -15.82 26.82
CA ILE A 107 9.93 -15.45 25.76
C ILE A 107 10.95 -14.40 26.21
N ASN A 108 10.87 -13.96 27.48
CA ASN A 108 11.73 -12.95 28.08
C ASN A 108 11.79 -11.63 27.26
N ILE A 109 10.61 -11.15 26.87
CA ILE A 109 10.44 -9.85 26.19
C ILE A 109 9.60 -8.95 27.10
N PRO A 110 10.06 -7.72 27.42
CA PRO A 110 9.27 -6.80 28.20
C PRO A 110 8.01 -6.40 27.43
N TYR A 111 6.87 -6.43 28.11
CA TYR A 111 5.59 -6.05 27.52
C TYR A 111 5.08 -4.79 28.19
N THR A 112 4.78 -3.79 27.37
CA THR A 112 4.10 -2.56 27.78
C THR A 112 3.06 -2.24 26.73
N THR A 113 1.88 -1.84 27.16
CA THR A 113 0.86 -1.34 26.24
C THR A 113 1.29 0.01 25.66
N ALA A 114 1.12 0.18 24.35
CA ALA A 114 1.48 1.40 23.65
C ALA A 114 0.49 1.66 22.51
N SER A 115 0.39 2.93 22.12
CA SER A 115 -0.17 3.34 20.83
C SER A 115 0.95 3.69 19.86
N PHE A 116 0.62 3.64 18.57
CA PHE A 116 1.53 3.99 17.48
C PHE A 116 0.91 5.08 16.60
N PRO A 117 1.73 5.94 15.97
CA PRO A 117 1.25 6.90 14.99
C PRO A 117 0.67 6.15 13.80
N VAL A 118 -0.61 6.34 13.54
CA VAL A 118 -1.35 5.64 12.48
C VAL A 118 -2.05 6.65 11.61
N GLU A 119 -1.92 6.48 10.30
CA GLU A 119 -2.72 7.19 9.31
C GLU A 119 -3.65 6.18 8.63
N LEU A 120 -4.96 6.41 8.71
CA LEU A 120 -5.94 5.56 8.04
C LEU A 120 -6.20 6.11 6.65
N LEU A 121 -5.79 5.39 5.62
CA LEU A 121 -5.92 5.79 4.22
C LEU A 121 -7.09 5.04 3.56
N THR A 122 -7.73 5.66 2.58
CA THR A 122 -8.86 5.06 1.86
C THR A 122 -9.00 5.52 0.42
N LEU A 123 -9.45 4.59 -0.44
CA LEU A 123 -9.78 4.81 -1.85
C LEU A 123 -11.31 4.86 -2.09
N SER A 124 -12.11 4.55 -1.07
CA SER A 124 -13.57 4.35 -1.13
C SER A 124 -14.29 5.16 -0.06
N VAL A 125 -15.61 5.26 -0.05
CA VAL A 125 -16.36 6.14 0.88
C VAL A 125 -16.14 5.88 2.39
N GLN A 126 -15.32 4.90 2.76
CA GLN A 126 -14.88 4.67 4.14
C GLN A 126 -14.21 5.88 4.79
N ASN A 127 -14.18 5.84 6.12
CA ASN A 127 -13.46 6.81 6.95
C ASN A 127 -11.94 6.64 6.80
N GLY A 128 -11.25 7.76 6.60
CA GLY A 128 -9.81 7.85 6.45
C GLY A 128 -9.43 9.04 5.59
N VAL A 129 -8.13 9.35 5.56
CA VAL A 129 -7.55 10.29 4.60
C VAL A 129 -7.72 9.71 3.20
N ARG A 130 -8.26 10.56 2.33
CA ARG A 130 -8.59 10.21 0.96
C ARG A 130 -7.31 10.16 0.13
N LEU A 131 -7.02 9.01 -0.46
CA LEU A 131 -5.99 8.90 -1.47
C LEU A 131 -6.56 9.30 -2.82
N ARG A 132 -5.90 10.25 -3.48
CA ARG A 132 -6.25 10.72 -4.83
C ARG A 132 -5.01 10.84 -5.69
N ALA A 133 -5.21 10.85 -7.00
CA ALA A 133 -4.21 11.19 -8.00
C ALA A 133 -4.91 11.88 -9.17
N THR A 134 -4.19 12.70 -9.92
CA THR A 134 -4.76 13.31 -11.14
C THR A 134 -4.61 12.38 -12.34
N VAL A 135 -5.42 12.56 -13.39
CA VAL A 135 -5.23 11.80 -14.64
C VAL A 135 -3.88 12.15 -15.28
N SER A 136 -3.46 13.41 -15.20
CA SER A 136 -2.15 13.87 -15.64
C SER A 136 -0.98 13.12 -15.00
N GLU A 137 -1.04 12.81 -13.69
CA GLU A 137 0.03 12.09 -12.97
C GLU A 137 0.28 10.67 -13.49
N PHE A 138 -0.76 9.99 -13.97
CA PHE A 138 -0.59 8.67 -14.59
C PHE A 138 0.09 8.74 -15.97
N GLY A 139 -0.10 9.87 -16.66
CA GLY A 139 0.32 10.00 -18.04
C GLY A 139 -0.37 9.02 -19.00
N PRO A 140 -0.08 9.09 -20.30
CA PRO A 140 -0.78 8.30 -21.30
C PRO A 140 -0.51 6.80 -21.18
N VAL A 141 0.70 6.41 -20.74
CA VAL A 141 1.15 5.01 -20.67
C VAL A 141 0.45 4.26 -19.55
N LEU A 142 0.52 4.75 -18.30
CA LEU A 142 -0.11 4.04 -17.18
C LEU A 142 -1.64 4.10 -17.30
N PHE A 143 -2.19 5.24 -17.74
CA PHE A 143 -3.63 5.36 -17.94
C PHE A 143 -4.16 4.38 -19.01
N SER A 144 -3.41 4.17 -20.09
CA SER A 144 -3.74 3.17 -21.11
C SER A 144 -3.69 1.73 -20.58
N ARG A 145 -2.72 1.42 -19.70
CA ARG A 145 -2.66 0.11 -19.03
C ARG A 145 -3.84 -0.12 -18.10
N ILE A 146 -4.25 0.89 -17.34
CA ILE A 146 -5.42 0.83 -16.44
C ILE A 146 -6.71 0.53 -17.21
N LEU A 147 -6.86 1.17 -18.36
CA LEU A 147 -8.03 0.99 -19.23
C LEU A 147 -7.94 -0.26 -20.12
N ASP A 148 -6.83 -1.00 -20.06
CA ASP A 148 -6.57 -2.18 -20.88
C ASP A 148 -6.76 -1.86 -22.38
N LEU A 149 -6.04 -0.81 -22.82
CA LEU A 149 -6.06 -0.33 -24.20
C LEU A 149 -5.04 -1.08 -25.06
N ASN A 150 -5.42 -1.37 -26.31
CA ASN A 150 -4.48 -1.89 -27.30
C ASN A 150 -3.55 -0.79 -27.86
N ASP A 151 -2.55 -1.17 -28.66
CA ASP A 151 -1.54 -0.23 -29.20
C ASP A 151 -2.16 0.96 -29.95
N THR A 152 -3.20 0.72 -30.76
CA THR A 152 -3.89 1.79 -31.49
C THR A 152 -4.59 2.76 -30.54
N GLN A 153 -5.30 2.25 -29.53
CA GLN A 153 -6.00 3.05 -28.53
C GLN A 153 -5.00 3.80 -27.62
N ALA A 154 -3.89 3.17 -27.27
CA ALA A 154 -2.80 3.78 -26.50
C ALA A 154 -2.12 4.91 -27.29
N GLY A 155 -1.96 4.75 -28.61
CA GLY A 155 -1.49 5.81 -29.51
C GLY A 155 -2.44 7.02 -29.51
N VAL A 156 -3.75 6.78 -29.56
CA VAL A 156 -4.75 7.86 -29.41
C VAL A 156 -4.66 8.52 -28.04
N MET A 157 -4.48 7.73 -26.97
CA MET A 157 -4.29 8.28 -25.62
C MET A 157 -3.04 9.18 -25.53
N ALA A 158 -1.93 8.77 -26.13
CA ALA A 158 -0.71 9.57 -26.17
C ALA A 158 -0.92 10.92 -26.88
N VAL A 159 -1.64 10.92 -28.01
CA VAL A 159 -2.01 12.16 -28.72
C VAL A 159 -2.87 13.08 -27.85
N ILE A 160 -3.85 12.52 -27.13
CA ILE A 160 -4.72 13.30 -26.23
C ILE A 160 -3.91 13.99 -25.13
N PHE A 161 -3.03 13.25 -24.45
CA PHE A 161 -2.17 13.83 -23.42
C PHE A 161 -1.25 14.90 -24.01
N LYS A 162 -0.62 14.64 -25.16
CA LYS A 162 0.24 15.61 -25.83
C LYS A 162 -0.50 16.90 -26.20
N TYR A 163 -1.70 16.79 -26.74
CA TYR A 163 -2.55 17.94 -27.03
C TYR A 163 -2.88 18.74 -25.75
N CYS A 164 -3.21 18.06 -24.66
CA CYS A 164 -3.48 18.70 -23.37
C CYS A 164 -2.26 19.44 -22.81
N ASP A 165 -1.07 18.84 -22.94
CA ASP A 165 0.20 19.46 -22.52
C ASP A 165 0.51 20.72 -23.34
N ASP A 166 0.37 20.64 -24.67
CA ASP A 166 0.68 21.75 -25.58
C ASP A 166 -0.32 22.92 -25.43
N THR A 167 -1.57 22.61 -25.09
CA THR A 167 -2.63 23.59 -24.84
C THR A 167 -2.75 24.01 -23.36
N LYS A 168 -1.90 23.46 -22.48
CA LYS A 168 -1.91 23.72 -21.02
C LYS A 168 -3.27 23.43 -20.37
N MET A 169 -3.90 22.33 -20.77
CA MET A 169 -5.15 21.82 -20.21
C MET A 169 -4.85 20.66 -19.26
N PRO A 170 -4.64 20.90 -17.94
CA PRO A 170 -4.40 19.81 -17.00
C PRO A 170 -5.60 18.87 -16.93
N LEU A 171 -5.34 17.57 -16.88
CA LEU A 171 -6.35 16.53 -16.75
C LEU A 171 -6.42 16.11 -15.27
N LEU A 172 -7.36 16.70 -14.52
CA LEU A 172 -7.45 16.48 -13.09
C LEU A 172 -8.25 15.22 -12.79
N ASP A 173 -9.43 15.09 -13.41
CA ASP A 173 -10.34 13.99 -13.15
C ASP A 173 -10.79 13.24 -14.44
N LEU A 174 -11.64 12.23 -14.25
CA LEU A 174 -12.18 11.45 -15.37
C LEU A 174 -13.14 12.26 -16.25
N LYS A 175 -13.73 13.36 -15.76
CA LYS A 175 -14.60 14.23 -16.55
C LYS A 175 -13.79 15.06 -17.54
N ASP A 176 -12.62 15.53 -17.13
CA ASP A 176 -11.73 16.31 -17.99
C ASP A 176 -11.32 15.51 -19.23
N ILE A 177 -10.80 14.29 -19.04
CA ILE A 177 -10.37 13.47 -20.18
C ILE A 177 -11.55 13.05 -21.07
N LYS A 178 -12.73 12.78 -20.50
CA LYS A 178 -13.95 12.55 -21.28
C LYS A 178 -14.34 13.76 -22.13
N LYS A 179 -14.20 14.96 -21.57
CA LYS A 179 -14.49 16.21 -22.28
C LYS A 179 -13.52 16.40 -23.43
N VAL A 180 -12.23 16.13 -23.23
CA VAL A 180 -11.23 16.16 -24.31
C VAL A 180 -11.53 15.12 -25.39
N LEU A 181 -11.82 13.87 -25.02
CA LEU A 181 -12.23 12.82 -25.97
C LEU A 181 -13.43 13.23 -26.84
N ASN A 182 -14.41 13.91 -26.25
CA ASN A 182 -15.55 14.44 -26.99
C ASN A 182 -15.17 15.64 -27.87
N TYR A 183 -14.28 16.51 -27.41
CA TYR A 183 -13.83 17.68 -28.15
C TYR A 183 -13.06 17.29 -29.43
N ILE A 184 -12.07 16.40 -29.30
CA ILE A 184 -11.18 16.00 -30.42
C ILE A 184 -11.91 15.23 -31.54
N THR A 185 -13.10 14.71 -31.25
CA THR A 185 -13.93 13.99 -32.24
C THR A 185 -15.04 14.85 -32.84
N ASN A 186 -15.25 16.06 -32.31
CA ASN A 186 -16.28 17.00 -32.76
C ASN A 186 -15.64 18.34 -33.15
N GLU A 187 -15.78 19.36 -32.30
CA GLU A 187 -15.37 20.75 -32.58
C GLU A 187 -13.87 20.90 -32.85
N GLY A 188 -13.03 20.16 -32.12
CA GLY A 188 -11.57 20.20 -32.25
C GLY A 188 -10.99 19.25 -33.30
N LYS A 189 -11.83 18.58 -34.10
CA LYS A 189 -11.39 17.51 -35.00
C LYS A 189 -10.42 18.01 -36.06
N ASP A 190 -10.67 19.17 -36.63
CA ASP A 190 -9.84 19.72 -37.73
C ASP A 190 -8.49 20.20 -37.19
N GLU A 191 -8.47 20.81 -36.01
CA GLU A 191 -7.25 21.20 -35.29
C GLU A 191 -6.38 19.99 -34.95
N ILE A 192 -6.95 18.98 -34.29
CA ILE A 192 -6.25 17.74 -33.95
C ILE A 192 -5.72 17.03 -35.21
N SER A 193 -6.51 17.01 -36.28
CA SER A 193 -6.13 16.34 -37.53
C SER A 193 -4.95 17.03 -38.23
N ALA A 194 -4.82 18.35 -38.08
CA ALA A 194 -3.72 19.12 -38.66
C ALA A 194 -2.39 18.80 -37.99
N ASP A 195 -2.38 18.75 -36.65
CA ASP A 195 -1.13 18.66 -35.88
C ASP A 195 -0.75 17.23 -35.45
N TYR A 196 -1.75 16.35 -35.29
CA TYR A 196 -1.55 15.00 -34.73
C TYR A 196 -2.11 13.87 -35.60
N GLY A 197 -2.77 14.22 -36.71
CA GLY A 197 -3.39 13.27 -37.62
C GLY A 197 -4.79 12.82 -37.20
N LYS A 198 -5.43 12.02 -38.05
CA LYS A 198 -6.84 11.66 -37.90
C LYS A 198 -7.05 10.64 -36.78
N ILE A 199 -7.95 10.97 -35.85
CA ILE A 199 -8.41 10.05 -34.80
C ILE A 199 -9.77 9.48 -35.18
N SER A 200 -9.93 8.16 -35.09
CA SER A 200 -11.21 7.49 -35.37
C SER A 200 -12.21 7.71 -34.24
N THR A 201 -13.46 8.03 -34.60
CA THR A 201 -14.59 8.09 -33.65
C THR A 201 -14.88 6.73 -33.02
N SER A 202 -14.65 5.63 -33.74
CA SER A 202 -14.83 4.28 -33.20
C SER A 202 -13.87 3.98 -32.05
N THR A 203 -12.59 4.34 -32.19
CA THR A 203 -11.55 4.16 -31.17
C THR A 203 -11.86 5.00 -29.93
N THR A 204 -12.20 6.27 -30.14
CA THR A 204 -12.60 7.19 -29.06
C THR A 204 -13.79 6.66 -28.26
N GLY A 205 -14.80 6.11 -28.94
CA GLY A 205 -15.97 5.49 -28.29
C GLY A 205 -15.65 4.23 -27.49
N ILE A 206 -14.60 3.47 -27.86
CA ILE A 206 -14.13 2.34 -27.04
C ILE A 206 -13.44 2.86 -25.76
N ILE A 207 -12.54 3.85 -25.89
CA ILE A 207 -11.85 4.47 -24.75
C ILE A 207 -12.86 5.06 -23.77
N LEU A 208 -13.87 5.79 -24.27
CA LEU A 208 -14.92 6.38 -23.45
C LEU A 208 -15.69 5.31 -22.64
N ARG A 209 -16.03 4.17 -23.25
CA ARG A 209 -16.68 3.05 -22.54
C ARG A 209 -15.80 2.45 -21.45
N LYS A 210 -14.49 2.31 -21.69
CA LYS A 210 -13.54 1.84 -20.67
C LYS A 210 -13.44 2.82 -19.49
N ILE A 211 -13.46 4.12 -19.75
CA ILE A 211 -13.49 5.15 -18.69
C ILE A 211 -14.80 5.05 -17.88
N VAL A 212 -15.95 4.90 -18.54
CA VAL A 212 -17.24 4.71 -17.85
C VAL A 212 -17.25 3.45 -16.98
N GLU A 213 -16.65 2.35 -17.45
CA GLU A 213 -16.48 1.13 -16.66
C GLU A 213 -15.63 1.38 -15.40
N LEU A 214 -14.57 2.18 -15.51
CA LEU A 214 -13.73 2.57 -14.38
C LEU A 214 -14.49 3.47 -13.38
N GLU A 215 -15.33 4.39 -13.87
CA GLU A 215 -16.22 5.21 -13.03
C GLU A 215 -17.24 4.35 -12.25
N GLN A 216 -17.79 3.31 -12.88
CA GLN A 216 -18.72 2.38 -12.21
C GLN A 216 -18.07 1.64 -11.05
N GLN A 217 -16.74 1.44 -11.07
CA GLN A 217 -15.99 0.88 -9.94
C GLN A 217 -15.66 1.91 -8.85
N GLY A 218 -16.07 3.18 -9.00
CA GLY A 218 -15.87 4.23 -8.02
C GLY A 218 -14.59 5.05 -8.18
N ALA A 219 -13.90 4.95 -9.33
CA ALA A 219 -12.67 5.68 -9.58
C ALA A 219 -12.81 7.21 -9.59
N THR A 220 -14.03 7.74 -9.71
CA THR A 220 -14.30 9.17 -9.55
C THR A 220 -13.91 9.71 -8.18
N LEU A 221 -13.87 8.87 -7.13
CA LEU A 221 -13.40 9.28 -5.80
C LEU A 221 -11.87 9.36 -5.69
N PHE A 222 -11.18 8.66 -6.58
CA PHE A 222 -9.73 8.54 -6.62
C PHE A 222 -9.12 9.59 -7.57
N PHE A 223 -9.68 9.79 -8.76
CA PHE A 223 -9.17 10.78 -9.70
C PHE A 223 -9.62 12.20 -9.33
N GLY A 224 -8.66 13.05 -8.97
CA GLY A 224 -8.88 14.46 -8.66
C GLY A 224 -7.86 15.04 -7.67
N GLU A 225 -8.11 16.27 -7.24
CA GLU A 225 -7.24 17.00 -6.31
C GLU A 225 -7.77 16.99 -4.86
N THR A 226 -6.93 17.18 -3.84
CA THR A 226 -5.47 17.22 -3.88
C THR A 226 -4.91 15.82 -4.08
N SER A 227 -3.94 15.65 -4.99
CA SER A 227 -3.26 14.37 -5.18
C SER A 227 -2.39 14.01 -3.98
N PHE A 228 -2.11 12.72 -3.85
CA PHE A 228 -1.34 12.16 -2.75
C PHE A 228 0.16 12.37 -2.95
N ASP A 229 0.85 12.90 -1.94
CA ASP A 229 2.31 12.98 -1.91
C ASP A 229 2.90 11.73 -1.27
N ILE A 230 3.73 10.99 -2.01
CA ILE A 230 4.40 9.78 -1.52
C ILE A 230 5.26 10.06 -0.27
N ASN A 231 5.80 11.28 -0.14
CA ASN A 231 6.58 11.67 1.02
C ASN A 231 5.75 11.66 2.32
N ASP A 232 4.43 11.77 2.26
CA ASP A 232 3.55 11.65 3.42
C ASP A 232 3.60 10.26 4.06
N LEU A 233 3.98 9.22 3.31
CA LEU A 233 4.20 7.87 3.84
C LEU A 233 5.46 7.77 4.69
N LEU A 234 6.41 8.69 4.53
CA LEU A 234 7.74 8.62 5.15
C LEU A 234 7.82 9.38 6.48
N ARG A 235 6.67 9.86 6.99
CA ARG A 235 6.60 10.67 8.21
C ARG A 235 7.05 9.89 9.45
N ILE A 236 7.67 10.63 10.36
CA ILE A 236 8.07 10.22 11.70
C ILE A 236 7.42 11.19 12.69
N ASP A 237 6.89 10.69 13.80
CA ASP A 237 6.27 11.51 14.84
C ASP A 237 7.31 12.24 15.71
N GLU A 238 6.82 13.09 16.62
CA GLU A 238 7.65 13.85 17.56
C GLU A 238 8.46 12.98 18.54
N ASN A 239 8.09 11.70 18.70
CA ASN A 239 8.75 10.73 19.56
C ASN A 239 9.74 9.84 18.79
N GLY A 240 9.98 10.11 17.50
CA GLY A 240 10.87 9.33 16.65
C GLY A 240 10.25 8.04 16.09
N LYS A 241 8.93 7.83 16.22
CA LYS A 241 8.24 6.65 15.68
C LYS A 241 7.82 6.87 14.23
N GLY A 242 8.09 5.89 13.37
CA GLY A 242 7.63 5.90 11.97
C GLY A 242 6.12 5.69 11.88
N TYR A 243 5.43 6.42 11.00
CA TYR A 243 3.99 6.27 10.81
C TYR A 243 3.63 4.88 10.25
N VAL A 244 2.56 4.31 10.77
CA VAL A 244 1.93 3.10 10.25
C VAL A 244 0.73 3.52 9.39
N ASN A 245 0.97 3.62 8.09
CA ASN A 245 -0.01 4.00 7.08
C ASN A 245 -0.86 2.78 6.69
N ILE A 246 -2.13 2.78 7.03
CA ILE A 246 -3.04 1.65 6.82
C ILE A 246 -4.01 1.99 5.69
N ILE A 247 -3.83 1.38 4.53
CA ILE A 247 -4.80 1.46 3.43
C ILE A 247 -5.93 0.48 3.71
N ARG A 248 -7.12 1.01 3.95
CA ARG A 248 -8.32 0.23 4.21
C ARG A 248 -8.93 -0.27 2.91
N LEU A 249 -9.01 -1.59 2.76
CA LEU A 249 -9.47 -2.28 1.55
C LEU A 249 -10.68 -3.19 1.77
N THR A 250 -11.38 -3.03 2.89
CA THR A 250 -12.49 -3.93 3.27
C THR A 250 -13.71 -3.84 2.34
N ASP A 251 -13.85 -2.79 1.52
CA ASP A 251 -14.96 -2.57 0.57
C ASP A 251 -14.51 -2.41 -0.90
N ILE A 252 -13.31 -2.90 -1.22
CA ILE A 252 -12.69 -2.78 -2.55
C ILE A 252 -12.38 -4.16 -3.18
N GLN A 253 -12.61 -5.25 -2.44
CA GLN A 253 -12.32 -6.61 -2.92
C GLN A 253 -13.06 -6.98 -4.21
N ASP A 254 -14.22 -6.37 -4.45
CA ASP A 254 -15.05 -6.52 -5.65
C ASP A 254 -14.74 -5.49 -6.76
N LYS A 255 -13.75 -4.60 -6.55
CA LYS A 255 -13.35 -3.51 -7.46
C LYS A 255 -11.87 -3.63 -7.87
N PRO A 256 -11.48 -4.71 -8.58
CA PRO A 256 -10.07 -4.99 -8.87
C PRO A 256 -9.41 -3.96 -9.78
N LYS A 257 -10.15 -3.28 -10.68
CA LYS A 257 -9.55 -2.24 -11.54
C LYS A 257 -9.23 -0.99 -10.74
N LEU A 258 -10.11 -0.58 -9.81
CA LEU A 258 -9.83 0.54 -8.90
C LEU A 258 -8.59 0.26 -8.05
N PHE A 259 -8.50 -0.94 -7.47
CA PHE A 259 -7.34 -1.33 -6.67
C PHE A 259 -6.04 -1.36 -7.50
N SER A 260 -6.08 -1.96 -8.68
CA SER A 260 -4.91 -2.01 -9.57
C SER A 260 -4.48 -0.63 -10.06
N THR A 261 -5.43 0.26 -10.31
CA THR A 261 -5.18 1.67 -10.67
C THR A 261 -4.37 2.36 -9.58
N PHE A 262 -4.80 2.22 -8.33
CA PHE A 262 -4.08 2.76 -7.20
C PHE A 262 -2.68 2.15 -7.02
N MET A 263 -2.55 0.83 -7.16
CA MET A 263 -1.26 0.16 -7.03
C MET A 263 -0.24 0.60 -8.09
N LEU A 264 -0.69 1.11 -9.24
CA LEU A 264 0.18 1.66 -10.29
C LEU A 264 0.57 3.13 -10.05
N SER A 265 -0.13 3.86 -9.18
CA SER A 265 0.25 5.23 -8.78
C SER A 265 1.21 5.31 -7.59
N LEU A 266 1.29 4.24 -6.80
CA LEU A 266 2.21 4.09 -5.66
C LEU A 266 3.64 3.85 -6.14
#